data_AF-A0A1G7FDH1-F1
#
_entry.id   AF-A0A1G7FDH1-F1
#
_cell.length_a   1.000
_cell.length_b   1.000
_cell.length_c   1.000
_cell.angle_alpha   90.00
_cell.angle_beta   90.00
_cell.angle_gamma   90.00
#
_symmetry.space_group_name_H-M   'P 1'
#
loop_
_entity.id
_entity.type
_entity.pdbx_description
1 polymer ?
#
loop_
_entity_poly.entity_id
_entity_poly.type
_entity_poly.pdbx_seq_one_letter_code
_entity_poly.pdbx_strand_id
1 'polypeptide(L)'
;MANTRPPFWPMARRRLGATIAATCLLVFAGMVVADPVSARDVRSTRQYGISIAPFWQVGEPDADLSRLCRRGRFNQRANNALYIGYLGKANPGRGYTGVAKRGYNLIDPTGQAEPDMTYHFFNDGYSNCKVYAAPDPVEDPAAE
;
A
#
# COMPACT_ATOMS: atom_id res chain seq x y z
N MET A 1 48.72 35.20 -11.03
CA MET A 1 50.02 34.76 -11.56
C MET A 1 50.02 33.23 -11.56
N ALA A 2 50.32 32.62 -12.72
CA ALA A 2 50.58 31.20 -13.04
C ALA A 2 49.49 30.18 -12.62
N ASN A 3 48.68 29.53 -13.47
CA ASN A 3 48.82 28.96 -14.83
C ASN A 3 49.89 27.87 -14.96
N THR A 4 49.51 26.60 -14.79
CA THR A 4 50.20 25.46 -15.39
C THR A 4 49.22 24.36 -15.81
N ARG A 5 49.26 24.07 -17.12
CA ARG A 5 48.51 23.06 -17.89
C ARG A 5 49.27 21.70 -17.88
N PRO A 6 48.62 20.60 -18.33
CA PRO A 6 49.02 19.21 -18.03
C PRO A 6 50.09 18.63 -18.98
N PRO A 7 50.73 17.49 -18.64
CA PRO A 7 51.62 16.80 -19.56
C PRO A 7 50.87 15.95 -20.59
N PHE A 8 51.07 16.35 -21.83
CA PHE A 8 50.89 15.61 -23.07
C PHE A 8 51.75 14.34 -23.06
N TRP A 9 51.18 13.18 -23.39
CA TRP A 9 51.94 12.01 -23.85
C TRP A 9 51.47 11.65 -25.27
N PRO A 10 52.35 11.72 -26.28
CA PRO A 10 52.10 11.17 -27.60
C PRO A 10 52.58 9.72 -27.64
N MET A 11 51.87 8.84 -28.34
CA MET A 11 52.37 7.59 -28.95
C MET A 11 51.15 6.78 -29.38
N ALA A 12 51.08 6.08 -30.49
CA ALA A 12 51.85 6.05 -31.72
C ALA A 12 50.87 5.43 -32.73
N ARG A 13 50.84 5.97 -33.95
CA ARG A 13 50.07 5.38 -35.04
C ARG A 13 50.70 4.04 -35.42
N ARG A 14 49.92 2.96 -35.47
CA ARG A 14 50.19 1.84 -36.36
C ARG A 14 48.99 1.60 -37.25
N ARG A 15 49.30 1.57 -38.55
CA ARG A 15 48.40 1.43 -39.68
C ARG A 15 48.36 -0.02 -40.13
N LEU A 16 47.19 -0.40 -40.65
CA LEU A 16 46.93 -1.39 -41.70
C LEU A 16 47.14 -2.88 -41.38
N GLY A 17 46.04 -3.62 -41.56
CA GLY A 17 46.01 -5.06 -41.76
C GLY A 17 44.57 -5.47 -42.10
N ALA A 18 44.25 -5.45 -43.38
CA ALA A 18 42.98 -5.92 -43.92
C ALA A 18 42.93 -7.45 -43.89
N THR A 19 41.80 -8.03 -43.49
CA THR A 19 41.35 -9.33 -44.01
C THR A 19 39.85 -9.49 -43.81
N ILE A 20 39.15 -9.56 -44.95
CA ILE A 20 37.77 -10.01 -45.10
C ILE A 20 37.75 -11.53 -44.85
N ALA A 21 36.90 -11.99 -43.94
CA ALA A 21 36.43 -13.38 -43.87
C ALA A 21 35.10 -13.40 -43.11
N ALA A 22 33.99 -13.50 -43.84
CA ALA A 22 33.25 -14.76 -43.98
C ALA A 22 32.33 -15.07 -42.78
N THR A 23 31.09 -14.59 -42.93
CA THR A 23 29.84 -15.34 -42.72
C THR A 23 29.86 -16.47 -41.69
N CYS A 24 29.14 -16.28 -40.58
CA CYS A 24 28.30 -17.32 -40.00
C CYS A 24 27.15 -16.66 -39.23
N LEU A 25 26.00 -16.62 -39.89
CA LEU A 25 24.70 -16.22 -39.34
C LEU A 25 24.30 -17.27 -38.30
N LEU A 26 24.68 -17.08 -37.04
CA LEU A 26 24.09 -17.84 -35.94
C LEU A 26 22.74 -17.20 -35.60
N VAL A 27 21.69 -17.71 -36.23
CA VAL A 27 20.31 -17.51 -35.80
C VAL A 27 20.18 -18.18 -34.44
N PHE A 28 20.46 -17.44 -33.37
CA PHE A 28 19.99 -17.82 -32.04
C PHE A 28 18.47 -17.73 -32.08
N ALA A 29 17.83 -18.90 -32.26
CA ALA A 29 16.43 -19.11 -31.96
C ALA A 29 16.23 -18.82 -30.47
N GLY A 30 16.00 -17.54 -30.15
CA GLY A 30 15.60 -17.10 -28.83
C GLY A 30 14.21 -17.62 -28.52
N MET A 31 14.14 -18.81 -27.92
CA MET A 31 12.98 -19.19 -27.12
C MET A 31 12.96 -18.25 -25.91
N VAL A 32 12.31 -17.11 -26.07
CA VAL A 32 11.85 -16.28 -24.95
C VAL A 32 10.77 -17.10 -24.26
N VAL A 33 11.16 -17.85 -23.24
CA VAL A 33 10.22 -18.40 -22.27
C VAL A 33 9.63 -17.17 -21.58
N ALA A 34 8.44 -16.76 -22.02
CA ALA A 34 7.69 -15.74 -21.31
C ALA A 34 7.32 -16.36 -19.96
N ASP A 35 8.04 -15.97 -18.91
CA ASP A 35 7.61 -16.26 -17.55
C ASP A 35 6.15 -15.82 -17.43
N PRO A 36 5.24 -16.68 -16.94
CA PRO A 36 3.89 -16.22 -16.64
C PRO A 36 4.04 -15.07 -15.66
N VAL A 37 3.66 -13.86 -16.10
CA VAL A 37 3.55 -12.69 -15.23
C VAL A 37 2.47 -13.02 -14.20
N SER A 38 2.90 -13.63 -13.12
CA SER A 38 2.07 -13.79 -11.94
C SER A 38 1.98 -12.40 -11.32
N ALA A 39 0.83 -11.76 -11.47
CA ALA A 39 0.52 -10.54 -10.75
C ALA A 39 0.65 -10.85 -9.24
N ARG A 40 1.78 -10.47 -8.65
CA ARG A 40 1.92 -10.49 -7.20
C ARG A 40 0.99 -9.43 -6.65
N ASP A 41 0.02 -9.86 -5.86
CA ASP A 41 -0.75 -8.97 -5.01
C ASP A 41 0.24 -8.33 -4.02
N VAL A 42 0.74 -7.14 -4.38
CA VAL A 42 1.49 -6.29 -3.46
C VAL A 42 0.43 -5.76 -2.51
N ARG A 43 0.16 -6.52 -1.43
CA ARG A 43 -0.64 -6.10 -0.27
C ARG A 43 0.00 -4.86 0.33
N SER A 44 -0.21 -3.72 -0.33
CA SER A 44 0.34 -2.44 0.04
C SER A 44 -0.61 -1.84 1.07
N THR A 45 -0.17 -1.82 2.32
CA THR A 45 -0.82 -1.07 3.38
C THR A 45 -0.84 0.41 2.95
N ARG A 46 -2.02 0.96 2.71
CA ARG A 46 -2.23 2.37 2.39
C ARG A 46 -2.69 3.10 3.63
N GLN A 47 -1.98 4.16 3.96
CA GLN A 47 -2.44 5.11 4.96
C GLN A 47 -3.50 6.01 4.31
N TYR A 48 -4.72 5.97 4.83
CA TYR A 48 -5.81 6.83 4.37
C TYR A 48 -5.66 8.27 4.89
N GLY A 49 -5.18 8.41 6.13
CA GLY A 49 -4.96 9.72 6.72
C GLY A 49 -4.27 9.67 8.09
N ILE A 50 -4.01 10.87 8.62
CA ILE A 50 -3.60 11.12 10.00
C ILE A 50 -4.63 12.02 10.68
N SER A 51 -4.92 11.75 11.94
CA SER A 51 -5.74 12.63 12.77
C SER A 51 -5.03 12.95 14.08
N ILE A 52 -5.13 14.21 14.52
CA ILE A 52 -4.67 14.64 15.85
C ILE A 52 -5.69 14.30 16.94
N ALA A 53 -6.93 13.99 16.54
CA ALA A 53 -7.95 13.46 17.42
C ALA A 53 -7.56 12.04 17.88
N PRO A 54 -8.09 11.59 19.03
CA PRO A 54 -7.98 10.20 19.44
C PRO A 54 -8.95 9.30 18.66
N PHE A 55 -8.64 8.02 18.53
CA PHE A 55 -9.42 7.09 17.69
C PHE A 55 -10.89 6.89 18.12
N TRP A 56 -11.21 7.07 19.41
CA TRP A 56 -12.61 7.02 19.88
C TRP A 56 -13.45 8.23 19.47
N GLN A 57 -12.86 9.28 18.89
CA GLN A 57 -13.65 10.38 18.33
C GLN A 57 -14.30 10.04 16.99
N VAL A 58 -14.01 8.86 16.42
CA VAL A 58 -14.82 8.31 15.32
C VAL A 58 -16.28 8.15 15.76
N GLY A 59 -16.51 7.83 17.05
CA GLY A 59 -17.84 7.66 17.65
C GLY A 59 -17.81 6.70 18.83
N GLU A 60 -18.99 6.38 19.36
CA GLU A 60 -19.13 5.28 20.32
C GLU A 60 -18.97 3.94 19.57
N PRO A 61 -18.21 2.96 20.08
CA PRO A 61 -18.10 1.67 19.44
C PRO A 61 -19.44 0.93 19.45
N ASP A 62 -19.80 0.36 18.31
CA ASP A 62 -21.00 -0.46 18.18
C ASP A 62 -20.81 -1.77 18.95
N ALA A 63 -21.67 -2.03 19.94
CA ALA A 63 -21.54 -3.17 20.83
C ALA A 63 -21.72 -4.52 20.12
N ASP A 64 -22.64 -4.57 19.15
CA ASP A 64 -22.98 -5.79 18.43
C ASP A 64 -21.92 -6.12 17.39
N LEU A 65 -21.49 -5.13 16.61
CA LEU A 65 -20.38 -5.28 15.65
C LEU A 65 -19.06 -5.59 16.36
N SER A 66 -18.78 -4.94 17.50
CA SER A 66 -17.59 -5.26 18.30
C SER A 66 -17.64 -6.70 18.83
N ARG A 67 -18.82 -7.18 19.23
CA ARG A 67 -19.01 -8.58 19.63
C ARG A 67 -18.76 -9.54 18.46
N LEU A 68 -19.20 -9.21 17.26
CA LEU A 68 -18.95 -10.01 16.05
C LEU A 68 -17.48 -9.98 15.65
N CYS A 69 -16.82 -8.83 15.73
CA CYS A 69 -15.39 -8.71 15.43
C CYS A 69 -14.53 -9.59 16.34
N ARG A 70 -14.81 -9.59 17.65
CA ARG A 70 -14.14 -10.49 18.62
C ARG A 70 -14.33 -11.97 18.31
N ARG A 71 -15.35 -12.32 17.53
CA ARG A 71 -15.67 -13.69 17.10
C ARG A 71 -15.17 -14.00 15.69
N GLY A 72 -14.47 -13.09 15.02
CA GLY A 72 -14.03 -13.29 13.64
C GLY A 72 -15.17 -13.22 12.61
N ARG A 73 -16.31 -12.60 12.97
CA ARG A 73 -17.53 -12.54 12.14
C ARG A 73 -17.88 -11.14 11.63
N PHE A 74 -17.04 -10.14 11.93
CA PHE A 74 -17.14 -8.80 11.39
C PHE A 74 -15.75 -8.17 11.45
N ASN A 75 -14.93 -8.39 10.43
CA ASN A 75 -13.48 -8.14 10.47
C ASN A 75 -12.97 -7.68 9.11
N GLN A 76 -11.75 -7.15 9.05
CA GLN A 76 -11.11 -6.87 7.77
C GLN A 76 -10.69 -8.16 7.05
N ARG A 77 -10.78 -8.18 5.72
CA ARG A 77 -10.20 -9.27 4.90
C ARG A 77 -8.69 -9.22 4.90
N ALA A 78 -8.14 -8.01 4.83
CA ALA A 78 -6.73 -7.69 4.91
C ALA A 78 -6.57 -6.59 5.97
N ASN A 79 -6.12 -7.00 7.15
CA ASN A 79 -5.97 -6.10 8.29
C ASN A 79 -5.04 -4.93 7.94
N ASN A 80 -5.52 -3.71 8.19
CA ASN A 80 -4.78 -2.46 7.96
C ASN A 80 -4.36 -2.23 6.50
N ALA A 81 -4.98 -2.92 5.53
CA ALA A 81 -4.76 -2.60 4.11
C ALA A 81 -5.11 -1.14 3.80
N LEU A 82 -6.10 -0.59 4.50
CA LEU A 82 -6.39 0.83 4.61
C LEU A 82 -6.50 1.19 6.09
N TYR A 83 -5.80 2.23 6.56
CA TYR A 83 -5.86 2.61 7.98
C TYR A 83 -5.77 4.13 8.20
N ILE A 84 -6.28 4.58 9.34
CA ILE A 84 -6.12 5.95 9.85
C ILE A 84 -5.20 5.91 11.06
N GLY A 85 -4.17 6.75 11.08
CA GLY A 85 -3.31 6.94 12.24
C GLY A 85 -3.82 8.06 13.14
N TYR A 86 -3.97 7.78 14.43
CA TYR A 86 -4.40 8.75 15.44
C TYR A 86 -3.21 9.13 16.31
N LEU A 87 -2.84 10.40 16.27
CA LEU A 87 -1.73 10.97 17.02
C LEU A 87 -2.12 11.36 18.44
N GLY A 88 -3.42 11.48 18.72
CA GLY A 88 -4.00 11.70 20.05
C GLY A 88 -3.29 12.77 20.88
N LYS A 89 -3.78 14.01 20.88
CA LYS A 89 -3.15 15.16 21.60
C LYS A 89 -2.79 14.90 23.07
N ALA A 90 -3.53 14.02 23.75
CA ALA A 90 -3.22 13.54 25.10
C ALA A 90 -3.34 12.00 25.11
N ASN A 91 -2.26 11.31 25.51
CA ASN A 91 -2.32 9.87 25.74
C ASN A 91 -3.32 9.63 26.88
N PRO A 92 -4.50 9.02 26.60
CA PRO A 92 -4.56 7.65 26.10
C PRO A 92 -5.19 7.47 24.71
N GLY A 93 -4.96 8.32 23.68
CA GLY A 93 -5.72 8.23 22.41
C GLY A 93 -4.95 7.96 21.11
N ARG A 94 -3.70 7.56 21.24
CA ARG A 94 -2.88 7.16 20.12
C ARG A 94 -3.22 5.76 19.65
N GLY A 95 -3.21 5.54 18.34
CA GLY A 95 -3.47 4.23 17.77
C GLY A 95 -3.69 4.28 16.27
N TYR A 96 -4.10 3.16 15.71
CA TYR A 96 -4.54 3.04 14.33
C TYR A 96 -5.87 2.31 14.30
N THR A 97 -6.73 2.73 13.38
CA THR A 97 -7.92 1.94 13.03
C THR A 97 -7.80 1.50 11.59
N GLY A 98 -7.99 0.21 11.35
CA GLY A 98 -8.20 -0.29 10.00
C GLY A 98 -9.56 0.16 9.46
N VAL A 99 -9.68 0.26 8.15
CA VAL A 99 -10.90 0.74 7.48
C VAL A 99 -11.43 -0.35 6.55
N ALA A 100 -12.73 -0.65 6.68
CA ALA A 100 -13.45 -1.49 5.72
C ALA A 100 -14.87 -0.97 5.50
N LYS A 101 -15.46 -1.35 4.37
CA LYS A 101 -16.83 -1.02 4.00
C LYS A 101 -17.53 -2.24 3.41
N ARG A 102 -18.85 -2.17 3.27
CA ARG A 102 -19.56 -3.17 2.48
C ARG A 102 -18.97 -3.23 1.06
N GLY A 103 -18.60 -4.42 0.60
CA GLY A 103 -17.95 -4.62 -0.69
C GLY A 103 -16.44 -4.31 -0.74
N TYR A 104 -15.87 -3.71 0.31
CA TYR A 104 -14.44 -3.38 0.37
C TYR A 104 -13.79 -3.85 1.68
N ASN A 105 -12.81 -4.75 1.57
CA ASN A 105 -11.99 -5.20 2.70
C ASN A 105 -12.79 -5.74 3.91
N LEU A 106 -14.06 -6.12 3.78
CA LEU A 106 -14.92 -6.53 4.90
C LEU A 106 -15.31 -8.03 4.83
N ILE A 107 -15.18 -8.70 5.97
CA ILE A 107 -15.74 -10.01 6.28
C ILE A 107 -17.03 -9.76 7.08
N ASP A 108 -18.18 -10.06 6.50
CA ASP A 108 -19.48 -9.95 7.18
C ASP A 108 -20.43 -11.08 6.71
N PRO A 109 -20.27 -12.30 7.25
CA PRO A 109 -21.17 -13.42 6.97
C PRO A 109 -22.58 -13.22 7.53
N THR A 110 -22.78 -12.25 8.42
CA THR A 110 -24.06 -11.97 9.10
C THR A 110 -24.90 -10.89 8.42
N GLY A 111 -24.35 -10.22 7.40
CA GLY A 111 -25.04 -9.17 6.66
C GLY A 111 -25.40 -7.95 7.51
N GLN A 112 -24.61 -7.64 8.54
CA GLN A 112 -24.84 -6.48 9.41
C GLN A 112 -24.32 -5.17 8.80
N ALA A 113 -23.53 -5.25 7.72
CA ALA A 113 -23.00 -4.08 7.05
C ALA A 113 -24.10 -3.30 6.32
N GLU A 114 -24.34 -2.08 6.78
CA GLU A 114 -25.24 -1.12 6.19
C GLU A 114 -24.63 -0.48 4.93
N PRO A 115 -25.47 -0.04 3.97
CA PRO A 115 -25.01 0.83 2.89
C PRO A 115 -24.52 2.17 3.46
N ASP A 116 -23.62 2.84 2.74
CA ASP A 116 -23.13 4.20 3.03
C ASP A 116 -22.45 4.38 4.40
N MET A 117 -21.93 3.28 4.96
CA MET A 117 -21.20 3.26 6.22
C MET A 117 -19.75 2.81 6.04
N THR A 118 -18.85 3.50 6.74
CA THR A 118 -17.47 3.13 6.95
C THR A 118 -17.28 2.52 8.33
N TYR A 119 -16.61 1.37 8.38
CA TYR A 119 -16.28 0.67 9.62
C TYR A 119 -14.80 0.83 9.96
N HIS A 120 -14.55 1.30 11.18
CA HIS A 120 -13.21 1.49 11.72
C HIS A 120 -12.93 0.44 12.78
N PHE A 121 -11.87 -0.33 12.56
CA PHE A 121 -11.51 -1.47 13.40
C PHE A 121 -10.32 -1.12 14.28
N PHE A 122 -10.52 -1.10 15.58
CA PHE A 122 -9.46 -1.05 16.57
C PHE A 122 -9.16 -2.47 17.06
N ASN A 123 -7.90 -2.88 17.00
CA ASN A 123 -7.44 -4.23 17.39
C ASN A 123 -8.20 -5.37 16.70
N ASP A 124 -8.35 -5.27 15.38
CA ASP A 124 -8.89 -6.36 14.56
C ASP A 124 -8.06 -7.65 14.72
N GLY A 125 -8.74 -8.77 14.92
CA GLY A 125 -8.12 -10.08 15.20
C GLY A 125 -7.80 -10.34 16.67
N TYR A 126 -8.03 -9.39 17.57
CA TYR A 126 -7.79 -9.54 19.01
C TYR A 126 -9.09 -9.62 19.82
N SER A 127 -9.00 -10.16 21.04
CA SER A 127 -10.13 -10.32 21.96
C SER A 127 -10.73 -8.99 22.44
N ASN A 128 -10.01 -7.88 22.28
CA ASN A 128 -10.49 -6.54 22.59
C ASN A 128 -10.85 -5.73 21.35
N CYS A 129 -11.17 -6.39 20.22
CA CYS A 129 -11.61 -5.71 19.02
C CYS A 129 -12.80 -4.77 19.30
N LYS A 130 -12.71 -3.55 18.77
CA LYS A 130 -13.80 -2.56 18.76
C LYS A 130 -14.06 -2.12 17.33
N VAL A 131 -15.33 -2.00 17.00
CA VAL A 131 -15.79 -1.51 15.70
C VAL A 131 -16.52 -0.20 15.94
N TYR A 132 -16.10 0.83 15.21
CA TYR A 132 -16.78 2.11 15.17
C TYR A 132 -17.40 2.26 13.78
N ALA A 133 -18.68 2.62 13.73
CA ALA A 133 -19.39 2.86 12.48
C ALA A 133 -19.56 4.37 12.29
N ALA A 134 -19.20 4.87 11.12
CA ALA A 134 -19.38 6.26 10.74
C ALA A 134 -19.99 6.34 9.34
N PRO A 135 -20.89 7.28 9.07
CA PRO A 135 -21.35 7.54 7.70
C PRO A 135 -20.16 7.81 6.78
N ASP A 136 -20.30 7.38 5.54
CA ASP A 136 -19.34 7.73 4.50
C ASP A 136 -19.23 9.26 4.38
N PRO A 137 -18.01 9.81 4.17
CA PRO A 137 -17.86 11.24 3.94
C PRO A 137 -18.66 11.61 2.69
N VAL A 138 -19.57 12.57 2.83
CA VAL A 138 -20.25 13.17 1.68
C VAL A 138 -19.16 13.87 0.87
N GLU A 139 -18.96 13.45 -0.38
CA GLU A 139 -18.10 14.18 -1.31
C GLU A 139 -18.72 15.56 -1.49
N ASP A 140 -18.11 16.58 -0.90
CA ASP A 140 -18.51 17.97 -1.15
C ASP A 140 -17.95 18.36 -2.52
N PRO A 141 -18.80 18.57 -3.56
CA PRO A 141 -18.33 18.95 -4.88
C PRO A 141 -17.63 20.33 -4.90
N ALA A 142 -17.61 21.07 -3.79
CA ALA A 142 -16.92 22.34 -3.65
C ALA A 142 -15.50 22.25 -3.05
N ALA A 143 -14.97 21.05 -2.78
CA ALA A 143 -13.67 20.85 -2.12
C ALA A 143 -12.46 20.69 -3.08
N GLU A 144 -12.63 20.91 -4.40
CA GLU A 144 -11.54 20.94 -5.40
C GLU A 144 -11.02 22.35 -5.71
#